data_AF-A0A953UQV0-F1
#
_entry.id   AF-A0A953UQV0-F1
#
_cell.length_a   1.000
_cell.length_b   1.000
_cell.length_c   1.000
_cell.angle_alpha   90.00
_cell.angle_beta   90.00
_cell.angle_gamma   90.00
#
_symmetry.space_group_name_H-M   'P 1'
#
loop_
_entity.id
_entity.type
_entity.pdbx_description
1 polymer ?
#
loop_
_entity_poly.entity_id
_entity_poly.type
_entity_poly.pdbx_seq_one_letter_code
_entity_poly.pdbx_strand_id
1 'polypeptide(L)'
;MKYADPQVKLTKQRDQRAREMLWEWARKHKTVMVLNGINSGELRTIISSFSNPDNPYPWCEFEEDAFSLDCALTAVGIVLPEKVYSRPRRQPGQEHHDFQREWKKGSFAMNPTPYHFELVQLLEKYKLAV
;
A
#
# COMPACT_ATOMS: atom_id res chain seq x y z
N MET A 1 4.67 -23.45 30.07
CA MET A 1 5.18 -22.16 29.57
C MET A 1 4.92 -22.11 28.07
N LYS A 2 3.85 -21.45 27.62
CA LYS A 2 3.47 -21.42 26.19
C LYS A 2 4.30 -20.35 25.48
N TYR A 3 5.34 -20.77 24.76
CA TYR A 3 6.07 -19.89 23.85
C TYR A 3 5.11 -19.52 22.71
N ALA A 4 4.62 -18.28 22.71
CA ALA A 4 3.87 -17.76 21.57
C ALA A 4 4.85 -17.61 20.39
N ASP A 5 4.55 -18.31 19.30
CA ASP A 5 5.29 -18.30 18.05
C ASP A 5 5.63 -16.85 17.62
N PRO A 6 6.90 -16.52 17.37
CA PRO A 6 7.33 -15.21 16.91
C PRO A 6 6.56 -14.70 15.68
N GLN A 7 6.17 -15.58 14.76
CA GLN A 7 5.40 -15.22 13.57
C GLN A 7 4.01 -14.69 13.94
N VAL A 8 3.35 -15.34 14.90
CA VAL A 8 2.02 -14.92 15.39
C VAL A 8 2.07 -13.54 16.06
N LYS A 9 3.17 -13.21 16.74
CA LYS A 9 3.34 -11.88 17.34
C LYS A 9 3.54 -10.80 16.28
N LEU A 10 4.32 -11.07 15.24
CA LEU A 10 4.57 -10.15 14.14
C LEU A 10 3.28 -9.83 13.36
N THR A 11 2.47 -10.85 13.04
CA THR A 11 1.19 -10.65 12.35
C THR A 11 0.24 -9.79 13.17
N LYS A 12 0.08 -10.07 14.48
CA LYS A 12 -0.77 -9.25 15.36
C LYS A 12 -0.32 -7.79 15.44
N GLN A 13 1.00 -7.55 15.50
CA GLN A 13 1.54 -6.20 15.54
C GLN A 13 1.31 -5.45 14.22
N ARG A 14 1.44 -6.15 13.08
CA ARG A 14 1.14 -5.61 11.75
C ARG A 14 -0.33 -5.23 11.64
N ASP A 15 -1.23 -6.12 12.03
CA ASP A 15 -2.67 -5.89 11.97
C ASP A 15 -3.09 -4.70 12.86
N GLN A 16 -2.48 -4.58 14.05
CA GLN A 16 -2.71 -3.44 14.93
C GLN A 16 -2.28 -2.10 14.29
N ARG A 17 -1.08 -2.05 13.67
CA ARG A 17 -0.59 -0.84 12.98
C ARG A 17 -1.48 -0.46 11.79
N ALA A 18 -1.90 -1.45 10.99
CA ALA A 18 -2.78 -1.23 9.86
C ALA A 18 -4.14 -0.65 10.31
N ARG A 19 -4.69 -1.16 11.43
CA ARG A 19 -5.92 -0.62 12.05
C ARG A 19 -5.74 0.81 12.55
N GLU A 20 -4.63 1.10 13.22
CA GLU A 20 -4.31 2.45 13.69
C GLU A 20 -4.18 3.44 12.54
N MET A 21 -3.53 3.03 11.43
CA MET A 21 -3.39 3.84 10.22
C MET A 21 -4.76 4.14 9.58
N LEU A 22 -5.60 3.11 9.42
CA LEU A 22 -6.95 3.29 8.88
C LEU A 22 -7.80 4.22 9.76
N TRP A 23 -7.75 4.02 11.09
CA TRP A 23 -8.45 4.86 12.05
C TRP A 23 -7.97 6.32 12.00
N GLU A 24 -6.65 6.52 11.93
CA GLU A 24 -6.07 7.86 11.87
C GLU A 24 -6.46 8.57 10.57
N TRP A 25 -6.37 7.88 9.43
CA TRP A 25 -6.79 8.38 8.13
C TRP A 25 -8.27 8.78 8.14
N ALA A 26 -9.16 7.89 8.58
CA ALA A 26 -10.60 8.13 8.61
C ALA A 26 -10.98 9.32 9.50
N ARG A 27 -10.23 9.52 10.61
CA ARG A 27 -10.49 10.59 11.56
C ARG A 27 -9.90 11.94 11.14
N LYS A 28 -8.68 11.96 10.59
CA LYS A 28 -7.90 13.20 10.43
C LYS A 28 -7.64 13.64 9.00
N HIS A 29 -7.39 12.71 8.08
CA HIS A 29 -6.88 13.06 6.75
C HIS A 29 -7.99 13.15 5.71
N LYS A 30 -8.98 12.24 5.73
CA LYS A 30 -10.18 12.19 4.85
C LYS A 30 -9.92 12.34 3.33
N THR A 31 -8.67 12.41 2.89
CA THR A 31 -8.28 12.48 1.48
C THR A 31 -8.48 11.11 0.86
N VAL A 32 -9.24 11.08 -0.24
CA VAL A 32 -9.43 9.91 -1.09
C VAL A 32 -8.96 10.29 -2.50
N MET A 33 -8.04 9.51 -3.06
CA MET A 33 -7.68 9.61 -4.47
C MET A 33 -8.44 8.51 -5.22
N VAL A 34 -9.38 8.91 -6.06
CA VAL A 34 -10.09 8.00 -6.96
C VAL A 34 -9.45 8.10 -8.33
N LEU A 35 -9.04 6.97 -8.87
CA LEU A 35 -8.47 6.90 -10.21
C LEU A 35 -9.39 6.08 -11.09
N ASN A 36 -9.37 6.41 -12.38
CA ASN A 36 -10.21 5.72 -13.36
C ASN A 36 -9.91 4.22 -13.32
N GLY A 37 -11.00 3.44 -13.32
CA GLY A 37 -10.93 1.99 -13.31
C GLY A 37 -10.11 1.47 -14.48
N ILE A 38 -9.17 0.59 -14.13
CA ILE A 38 -8.48 -0.28 -15.08
C ILE A 38 -9.33 -1.53 -15.34
N ASN A 39 -8.87 -2.45 -16.20
CA ASN A 39 -9.62 -3.68 -16.43
C ASN A 39 -9.52 -4.65 -15.22
N SER A 40 -10.44 -5.60 -15.14
CA SER A 40 -10.52 -6.55 -14.01
C SER A 40 -9.26 -7.43 -13.85
N GLY A 41 -8.54 -7.75 -14.94
CA GLY A 41 -7.27 -8.48 -14.88
C GLY A 41 -6.14 -7.67 -14.22
N GLU A 42 -6.10 -6.36 -14.47
CA GLU A 42 -5.16 -5.46 -13.82
C GLU A 42 -5.53 -5.21 -12.35
N LEU A 43 -6.83 -5.13 -12.02
CA LEU A 43 -7.28 -5.07 -10.62
C LEU A 43 -6.81 -6.31 -9.85
N ARG A 44 -6.93 -7.52 -10.43
CA ARG A 44 -6.40 -8.76 -9.84
C ARG A 44 -4.88 -8.73 -9.67
N THR A 45 -4.16 -8.08 -10.59
CA THR A 45 -2.71 -7.88 -10.47
C THR A 45 -2.37 -6.98 -9.28
N ILE A 46 -3.11 -5.88 -9.09
CA ILE A 46 -2.93 -4.98 -7.95
C ILE A 46 -3.25 -5.69 -6.63
N ILE A 47 -4.36 -6.44 -6.57
CA ILE A 47 -4.75 -7.26 -5.41
C ILE A 47 -3.63 -8.23 -5.03
N SER A 48 -3.05 -8.91 -6.02
CA SER A 48 -1.91 -9.82 -5.79
C SER A 48 -0.72 -9.09 -5.15
N SER A 49 -0.39 -7.89 -5.63
CA SER A 49 0.66 -7.05 -5.02
C SER A 49 0.30 -6.60 -3.60
N PHE A 50 -0.95 -6.23 -3.32
CA PHE A 50 -1.37 -5.80 -1.99
C PHE A 50 -1.50 -6.97 -1.00
N SER A 51 -1.77 -8.18 -1.50
CA SER A 51 -1.83 -9.41 -0.71
C SER A 51 -0.46 -9.93 -0.24
N ASN A 52 0.64 -9.27 -0.65
CA ASN A 52 1.99 -9.65 -0.24
C ASN A 52 2.10 -9.64 1.31
N PRO A 53 2.65 -10.70 1.95
CA PRO A 53 2.87 -10.74 3.40
C PRO A 53 3.69 -9.56 3.94
N ASP A 54 4.57 -8.99 3.13
CA ASP A 54 5.40 -7.85 3.49
C ASP A 54 4.68 -6.49 3.38
N ASN A 55 3.42 -6.46 2.93
CA ASN A 55 2.61 -5.24 2.88
C ASN A 55 2.24 -4.78 4.31
N PRO A 56 2.70 -3.60 4.76
CA PRO A 56 2.34 -3.08 6.08
C PRO A 56 1.06 -2.21 6.06
N TYR A 57 0.49 -1.94 4.89
CA TYR A 57 -0.60 -0.98 4.69
C TYR A 57 -1.97 -1.66 4.66
N PRO A 58 -3.02 -1.07 5.28
CA PRO A 58 -4.36 -1.61 5.17
C PRO A 58 -4.89 -1.37 3.76
N TRP A 59 -5.52 -2.40 3.20
CA TRP A 59 -6.13 -2.38 1.87
C TRP A 59 -7.38 -3.24 1.86
N CYS A 60 -8.22 -3.03 0.85
CA CYS A 60 -9.39 -3.86 0.58
C CYS A 60 -9.70 -3.91 -0.91
N GLU A 61 -10.49 -4.89 -1.29
CA GLU A 61 -11.13 -5.00 -2.59
C GLU A 61 -12.64 -4.96 -2.42
N PHE A 62 -13.34 -4.63 -3.51
CA PHE A 62 -14.79 -4.61 -3.56
C PHE A 62 -15.27 -5.33 -4.82
N GLU A 63 -16.08 -6.36 -4.59
CA GLU A 63 -16.82 -7.08 -5.61
C GLU A 63 -18.29 -6.70 -5.48
N GLU A 64 -18.94 -6.44 -6.61
CA GLU A 64 -20.38 -6.22 -6.66
C GLU A 64 -21.12 -7.47 -6.21
N ASP A 65 -22.38 -7.36 -5.80
CA ASP A 65 -23.17 -8.56 -5.54
C ASP A 65 -23.60 -9.25 -6.86
N ALA A 66 -24.05 -10.50 -6.73
CA ALA A 66 -24.47 -11.32 -7.88
C ALA A 66 -25.61 -10.71 -8.70
N PHE A 67 -26.49 -9.93 -8.07
CA PHE A 67 -27.64 -9.31 -8.73
C PHE A 67 -27.29 -7.97 -9.38
N SER A 68 -26.29 -7.27 -8.85
CA SER A 68 -25.82 -5.98 -9.39
C SER A 68 -24.89 -6.16 -10.58
N LEU A 69 -23.87 -7.01 -10.47
CA LEU A 69 -22.90 -7.25 -11.55
C LEU A 69 -22.21 -8.62 -11.48
N ASP A 70 -22.95 -9.68 -11.14
CA ASP A 70 -22.46 -11.06 -11.16
C ASP A 70 -21.12 -11.27 -10.44
N CYS A 71 -20.96 -10.69 -9.25
CA CYS A 71 -19.73 -10.75 -8.47
C CYS A 71 -18.49 -10.13 -9.15
N ALA A 72 -18.69 -9.17 -10.05
CA ALA A 72 -17.58 -8.49 -10.71
C ALA A 72 -16.76 -7.65 -9.72
N LEU A 73 -15.43 -7.80 -9.81
CA LEU A 73 -14.47 -6.96 -9.12
C LEU A 73 -14.46 -5.55 -9.73
N THR A 74 -14.86 -4.54 -8.96
CA THR A 74 -15.02 -3.17 -9.45
C THR A 74 -14.07 -2.16 -8.81
N ALA A 75 -13.56 -2.43 -7.61
CA ALA A 75 -12.62 -1.52 -6.96
C ALA A 75 -11.57 -2.22 -6.09
N VAL A 76 -10.42 -1.57 -5.95
CA VAL A 76 -9.37 -1.90 -4.99
C VAL A 76 -8.89 -0.60 -4.34
N GLY A 77 -8.70 -0.62 -3.03
CA GLY A 77 -8.31 0.54 -2.24
C GLY A 77 -7.18 0.23 -1.27
N ILE A 78 -6.30 1.18 -1.04
CA ILE A 78 -5.20 1.09 -0.09
C ILE A 78 -5.03 2.42 0.64
N VAL A 79 -4.73 2.39 1.94
CA VAL A 79 -4.39 3.60 2.70
C VAL A 79 -2.87 3.71 2.78
N LEU A 80 -2.34 4.81 2.27
CA LEU A 80 -0.91 5.09 2.23
C LEU A 80 -0.60 6.39 2.98
N PRO A 81 0.54 6.46 3.68
CA PRO A 81 1.02 7.72 4.22
C PRO A 81 1.51 8.62 3.09
N GLU A 82 1.29 9.94 3.23
CA GLU A 82 1.64 10.96 2.24
C GLU A 82 3.09 10.86 1.74
N LYS A 83 4.01 10.47 2.62
CA LYS A 83 5.45 10.36 2.32
C LYS A 83 5.78 9.31 1.25
N VAL A 84 4.90 8.36 0.96
CA VAL A 84 5.06 7.44 -0.18
C VAL A 84 5.09 8.21 -1.51
N TYR A 85 4.40 9.35 -1.57
CA TYR A 85 4.34 10.26 -2.71
C TYR A 85 5.46 11.31 -2.71
N SER A 86 6.09 11.56 -1.57
CA SER A 86 7.18 12.54 -1.43
C SER A 86 8.50 11.99 -2.00
N ARG A 87 8.55 11.77 -3.31
CA ARG A 87 9.81 11.57 -4.05
C ARG A 87 10.25 12.89 -4.69
N PRO A 88 11.54 13.24 -4.67
CA PRO A 88 12.06 14.26 -5.56
C PRO A 88 11.87 13.77 -6.99
N ARG A 89 11.40 14.65 -7.88
CA ARG A 89 11.27 14.36 -9.31
C ARG A 89 12.60 13.78 -9.81
N ARG A 90 12.59 12.52 -10.25
CA ARG A 90 13.75 11.83 -10.80
C ARG A 90 14.26 12.57 -12.03
N GLN A 91 15.55 12.88 -12.07
CA GLN A 91 16.24 13.16 -13.33
C GLN A 91 16.65 11.80 -13.95
N PRO A 92 16.56 11.63 -15.29
CA PRO A 92 17.01 10.40 -15.93
C PRO A 92 18.49 10.12 -15.60
N GLY A 93 18.82 8.91 -15.12
CA GLY A 93 20.20 8.47 -14.88
C GLY A 93 20.66 8.37 -13.41
N GLN A 94 19.80 8.68 -12.43
CA GLN A 94 20.10 8.47 -11.00
C GLN A 94 19.23 7.36 -10.41
N GLU A 95 19.54 6.12 -10.78
CA GLU A 95 18.76 4.96 -10.34
C GLU A 95 19.41 4.37 -9.07
N HIS A 96 18.59 4.15 -8.04
CA HIS A 96 18.87 3.49 -6.75
C HIS A 96 19.44 4.30 -5.56
N HIS A 97 20.42 5.20 -5.70
CA HIS A 97 21.13 5.72 -4.51
C HIS A 97 20.38 6.81 -3.70
N ASP A 98 19.54 7.63 -4.32
CA ASP A 98 18.94 8.79 -3.62
C ASP A 98 17.74 8.42 -2.73
N PHE A 99 17.00 7.37 -3.09
CA PHE A 99 15.78 6.99 -2.38
C PHE A 99 16.04 6.53 -0.93
N GLN A 100 17.09 5.74 -0.72
CA GLN A 100 17.48 5.30 0.62
C GLN A 100 17.94 6.46 1.51
N ARG A 101 18.48 7.52 0.91
CA ARG A 101 19.07 8.66 1.62
C ARG A 101 18.01 9.60 2.18
N GLU A 102 16.90 9.80 1.47
CA GLU A 102 15.80 10.65 1.91
C GLU A 102 14.80 9.93 2.81
N TRP A 103 14.55 8.64 2.58
CA TRP A 103 13.72 7.83 3.47
C TRP A 103 14.28 7.82 4.90
N LYS A 104 15.62 7.84 5.05
CA LYS A 104 16.31 7.96 6.35
C LYS A 104 16.24 9.35 7.01
N LYS A 105 15.98 10.41 6.23
CA LYS A 105 15.83 11.79 6.77
C LYS A 105 14.42 12.04 7.31
N GLY A 106 13.43 11.34 6.79
CA GLY A 106 12.09 11.31 7.35
C GLY A 106 12.06 10.46 8.62
N SER A 107 11.51 10.98 9.71
CA SER A 107 11.16 10.22 10.92
C SER A 107 10.16 9.10 10.56
N PHE A 108 10.67 7.97 10.07
CA PHE A 108 9.97 6.70 10.00
C PHE A 108 10.80 5.69 10.78
N ALA A 109 10.15 4.96 11.67
CA ALA A 109 10.76 3.87 12.42
C ALA A 109 11.01 2.60 11.55
N MET A 110 11.03 2.72 10.23
CA MET A 110 11.10 1.58 9.32
C MET A 110 12.01 1.87 8.12
N ASN A 111 13.02 1.00 7.94
CA ASN A 111 13.83 0.99 6.73
C ASN A 111 12.97 0.53 5.54
N PRO A 112 13.08 1.15 4.36
CA PRO A 112 12.36 0.70 3.18
C PRO A 112 12.74 -0.74 2.84
N THR A 113 11.72 -1.60 2.73
CA THR A 113 11.86 -3.00 2.32
C THR A 113 11.75 -3.12 0.79
N PRO A 114 12.16 -4.23 0.16
CA PRO A 114 11.96 -4.46 -1.28
C PRO A 114 10.51 -4.21 -1.72
N TYR A 115 9.53 -4.63 -0.90
CA TYR A 115 8.11 -4.36 -1.12
C TYR A 115 7.79 -2.88 -1.33
N HIS A 116 8.43 -1.98 -0.58
CA HIS A 116 8.17 -0.54 -0.74
C HIS A 116 8.64 -0.02 -2.11
N PHE A 117 9.70 -0.58 -2.68
CA PHE A 117 10.15 -0.22 -4.02
C PHE A 117 9.17 -0.72 -5.08
N GLU A 118 8.74 -1.98 -4.97
CA GLU A 118 7.75 -2.60 -5.84
C GLU A 118 6.41 -1.87 -5.77
N LEU A 119 5.95 -1.52 -4.57
CA LEU A 119 4.74 -0.75 -4.35
C LEU A 119 4.82 0.58 -5.10
N VAL A 120 5.91 1.33 -4.97
CA VAL A 120 5.98 2.62 -5.68
C VAL A 120 6.08 2.43 -7.20
N GLN A 121 6.78 1.41 -7.71
CA GLN A 121 6.77 1.09 -9.14
C GLN A 121 5.36 0.76 -9.64
N LEU A 122 4.59 0.01 -8.85
CA LEU A 122 3.19 -0.30 -9.11
C LEU A 122 2.35 0.99 -9.15
N LEU A 123 2.52 1.87 -8.16
CA LEU A 123 1.82 3.14 -8.09
C LEU A 123 2.17 4.03 -9.29
N GLU A 124 3.43 4.10 -9.70
CA GLU A 124 3.87 4.84 -10.88
C GLU A 124 3.29 4.25 -12.17
N LYS A 125 3.34 2.91 -12.33
CA LYS A 125 2.80 2.20 -13.50
C LYS A 125 1.34 2.52 -13.74
N TYR A 126 0.53 2.48 -12.69
CA TYR A 126 -0.92 2.74 -12.77
C TYR A 126 -1.30 4.20 -12.49
N LYS A 127 -0.31 5.10 -12.39
CA LYS A 127 -0.50 6.53 -12.10
C LYS A 127 -1.27 6.79 -10.80
N LEU A 128 -1.12 5.88 -9.82
CA LEU A 128 -1.64 5.97 -8.45
C LEU A 128 -0.87 6.95 -7.56
N ALA A 129 0.25 7.46 -8.05
CA ALA A 129 1.03 8.56 -7.49
C ALA A 129 1.15 9.68 -8.55
N VAL A 130 0.82 10.92 -8.18
CA VAL A 130 0.92 12.13 -9.03
C VAL A 130 2.07 13.01 -8.58
#